data_AF-A0A9E6MUD4-F1
#
_entry.id   AF-A0A9E6MUD4-F1
#
_cell.length_a   1.000
_cell.length_b   1.000
_cell.length_c   1.000
_cell.angle_alpha   90.00
_cell.angle_beta   90.00
_cell.angle_gamma   90.00
#
_symmetry.space_group_name_H-M   'P 1'
#
loop_
_entity.id
_entity.type
_entity.pdbx_description
1 polymer ?
#
loop_
_entity_poly.entity_id
_entity_poly.type
_entity_poly.pdbx_seq_one_letter_code
_entity_poly.pdbx_strand_id
1 'polypeptide(L)' 'MMLHFATKLRAGDALHLAIAHNNGAKILYTLDDGLLHAAKLMSVYASRGIKT' A
#
# COMPACT_ATOMS: atom_id res chain seq x y z
N MET A 1 -7.37 22.95 15.46
CA MET A 1 -6.09 22.22 15.31
C MET A 1 -6.26 21.23 14.17
N MET A 2 -5.68 21.51 13.01
CA MET A 2 -5.80 20.67 11.81
C MET A 2 -4.77 19.53 11.93
N LEU A 3 -5.24 18.31 12.17
CA LEU A 3 -4.38 17.12 12.16
C LEU A 3 -3.78 16.97 10.76
N HIS A 4 -2.47 17.15 10.67
CA HIS A 4 -1.74 16.93 9.43
C HIS A 4 -1.76 15.42 9.16
N PHE A 5 -2.64 14.96 8.26
CA PHE A 5 -2.61 13.58 7.76
C PHE A 5 -1.38 13.42 6.85
N ALA A 6 -0.20 13.43 7.47
CA ALA A 6 1.11 13.52 6.82
C ALA A 6 1.45 12.31 5.95
N THR A 7 0.69 11.22 6.10
CA THR A 7 0.70 10.09 5.18
C THR A 7 -0.63 10.12 4.46
N LYS A 8 -0.66 10.31 3.13
CA LYS A 8 -1.87 10.08 2.29
C LYS A 8 -2.29 8.59 2.25
N LEU A 9 -1.96 7.85 3.31
CA LEU A 9 -2.18 6.44 3.53
C LEU A 9 -3.56 6.27 4.15
N ARG A 10 -4.51 5.72 3.40
CA ARG A 10 -5.82 5.39 3.97
C ARG A 10 -5.62 4.23 4.95
N ALA A 11 -6.39 4.21 6.04
CA ALA A 11 -6.28 3.14 7.04
C ALA A 11 -6.41 1.73 6.44
N GLY A 12 -7.27 1.57 5.42
CA GLY A 12 -7.41 0.31 4.69
C GLY A 12 -6.15 -0.10 3.92
N ASP A 13 -5.40 0.85 3.36
CA ASP A 13 -4.17 0.56 2.64
C ASP A 13 -3.09 0.05 3.60
N ALA A 14 -2.96 0.68 4.77
CA ALA A 14 -2.04 0.24 5.82
C ALA A 14 -2.31 -1.20 6.27
N LEU A 15 -3.59 -1.57 6.43
CA LEU A 15 -3.98 -2.93 6.82
C LEU A 15 -3.62 -3.97 5.75
N HIS A 16 -3.94 -3.70 4.48
CA HIS A 16 -3.58 -4.61 3.39
C HIS A 16 -2.06 -4.82 3.29
N LEU A 17 -1.29 -3.76 3.44
CA LEU A 17 0.18 -3.83 3.44
C LEU A 17 0.72 -4.62 4.63
N ALA A 18 0.18 -4.41 5.83
CA ALA A 18 0.58 -5.15 7.03
C ALA A 18 0.31 -6.65 6.90
N ILE A 19 -0.86 -7.03 6.36
CA ILE A 19 -1.18 -8.44 6.12
C ILE A 19 -0.21 -9.04 5.10
N ALA A 20 0.03 -8.37 3.98
CA ALA A 20 0.94 -8.87 2.94
C ALA A 20 2.37 -9.04 3.47
N HIS A 21 2.89 -8.04 4.18
CA HIS A 21 4.22 -8.07 4.79
C HIS A 21 4.35 -9.21 5.81
N ASN A 22 3.39 -9.35 6.71
CA ASN A 22 3.45 -10.35 7.79
C ASN A 22 3.33 -11.79 7.27
N ASN A 23 2.70 -11.99 6.12
CA ASN A 23 2.64 -13.29 5.44
C ASN A 23 3.85 -13.54 4.52
N GLY A 24 4.84 -12.66 4.49
CA GLY A 24 6.03 -12.81 3.66
C GLY A 24 5.74 -12.71 2.16
N ALA A 25 4.69 -11.98 1.77
CA ALA A 25 4.37 -11.77 0.37
C ALA A 25 5.55 -11.07 -0.33
N LYS A 26 6.08 -11.69 -1.39
CA LYS A 26 7.17 -11.10 -2.18
C LYS A 26 6.73 -9.87 -2.96
N ILE A 27 5.47 -9.84 -3.38
CA ILE A 27 4.87 -8.74 -4.13
C ILE A 27 3.36 -8.69 -3.88
N LEU A 28 2.83 -7.49 -3.63
CA LEU A 28 1.40 -7.22 -3.56
C LEU A 28 0.92 -6.75 -4.94
N TYR A 29 -0.03 -7.46 -5.55
CA TYR A 29 -0.65 -7.02 -6.79
C TYR A 29 -1.94 -6.24 -6.51
N THR A 30 -2.06 -5.06 -7.10
CA THR A 30 -3.25 -4.21 -6.96
C THR A 30 -3.48 -3.37 -8.21
N LEU A 31 -4.74 -2.98 -8.46
CA LEU A 31 -5.11 -1.98 -9.47
C LEU A 31 -5.34 -0.59 -8.87
N ASP A 32 -5.31 -0.48 -7.53
CA ASP A 32 -5.53 0.77 -6.81
C ASP A 32 -4.23 1.59 -6.75
N ASP A 33 -4.22 2.75 -7.42
CA ASP A 33 -3.06 3.63 -7.48
C ASP A 33 -2.71 4.25 -6.11
N GLY A 34 -3.69 4.42 -5.22
CA GLY A 34 -3.48 4.84 -3.84
C GLY A 34 -2.71 3.80 -3.04
N LEU A 35 -3.08 2.53 -3.19
CA LEU A 35 -2.40 1.41 -2.54
C LEU A 35 -0.98 1.20 -3.08
N LEU A 36 -0.74 1.44 -4.38
CA LEU A 36 0.62 1.44 -4.95
C LEU A 36 1.49 2.54 -4.32
N HIS A 37 0.92 3.74 -4.14
CA HIS A 37 1.62 4.84 -3.50
C HIS A 37 1.91 4.55 -2.02
N ALA A 38 0.94 3.99 -1.32
CA ALA A 38 1.06 3.53 0.06
C ALA A 38 2.17 2.48 0.22
N ALA A 39 2.22 1.49 -0.67
CA ALA A 39 3.27 0.46 -0.65
C ALA A 39 4.66 1.06 -0.78
N LYS A 40 4.82 2.07 -1.65
CA LYS A 40 6.08 2.81 -1.82
C LYS A 40 6.50 3.54 -0.55
N LEU A 41 5.56 4.19 0.15
CA LEU A 41 5.82 4.88 1.42
C LEU A 41 6.25 3.92 2.53
N MET A 42 5.71 2.71 2.52
CA MET A 42 5.96 1.68 3.55
C MET A 42 7.07 0.68 3.17
N SER A 43 7.77 0.91 2.06
CA SER A 43 8.81 0.00 1.54
C SER A 43 8.34 -1.45 1.31
N VAL A 44 7.06 -1.63 0.96
CA VAL A 44 6.48 -2.93 0.55
C VAL A 44 6.49 -3.01 -0.97
N TYR A 45 6.92 -4.15 -1.52
CA TYR A 45 6.90 -4.37 -2.96
C TYR A 45 5.47 -4.54 -3.46
N ALA A 46 5.02 -3.65 -4.36
CA ALA A 46 3.73 -3.73 -5.01
C ALA A 46 3.81 -3.41 -6.51
N SER A 47 2.89 -3.97 -7.30
CA SER A 47 2.81 -3.73 -8.74
C SER A 47 1.38 -3.84 -9.26
N ARG A 48 1.13 -3.27 -10.44
CA ARG A 48 -0.10 -3.55 -11.19
C ARG A 48 -0.11 -5.02 -11.61
N GLY A 49 -1.13 -5.75 -11.16
CA GLY A 49 -1.31 -7.18 -11.46
C GLY A 49 -1.73 -7.48 -12.90
N ILE A 50 -2.27 -6.48 -13.61
CA ILE A 50 -2.71 -6.61 -15.00
C ILE A 50 -2.02 -5.53 -15.82
N LYS A 51 -1.43 -5.94 -16.94
CA LYS A 51 -0.90 -5.03 -17.96
C LYS A 51 -2.00 -4.80 -18.99
N THR A 52 -2.40 -3.55 -19.18
CA THR A 52 -3.18 -3.07 -20.32
C THR A 52 -2.26 -2.73 -21.47
#